data_AF-A0A1R2BE51-F1
#
_entry.id   AF-A0A1R2BE51-F1
#
_cell.length_a   1.000
_cell.length_b   1.000
_cell.length_c   1.000
_cell.angle_alpha   90.00
_cell.angle_beta   90.00
_cell.angle_gamma   90.00
#
_symmetry.space_group_name_H-M   'P 1'
#
loop_
_entity.id
_entity.type
_entity.pdbx_description
1 polymer ?
#
loop_
_entity_poly.entity_id
_entity_poly.type
_entity_poly.pdbx_seq_one_letter_code
_entity_poly.pdbx_strand_id
1 'polypeptide(L)'
;MSSDDTASRLSGKLLQGWCMLDKSCEKCFTPIMRDKEKKEYCCGCQEFLNQKPIEKKPEPKLVVEEVPPQIRIAPSNAAFKIEKCIEKYADELMAIESIDDAFRTVELIEKLSNIRKNLA
;
A
#
# COMPACT_ATOMS: atom_id res chain seq x y z
N MET A 1 -11.66 13.40 -15.09
CA MET A 1 -11.76 12.82 -13.73
C MET A 1 -10.36 12.68 -13.20
N SER A 2 -10.08 13.14 -11.98
CA SER A 2 -8.80 12.88 -11.33
C SER A 2 -8.74 11.40 -10.93
N SER A 3 -7.58 10.77 -11.08
CA SER A 3 -7.37 9.39 -10.64
C SER A 3 -7.66 9.23 -9.13
N ASP A 4 -7.39 10.28 -8.36
CA ASP A 4 -7.57 10.30 -6.90
C ASP A 4 -9.04 10.14 -6.49
N ASP A 5 -9.97 10.73 -7.24
CA ASP A 5 -11.41 10.63 -6.98
C ASP A 5 -11.90 9.18 -7.13
N THR A 6 -11.33 8.45 -8.10
CA THR A 6 -11.70 7.06 -8.37
C THR A 6 -11.17 6.15 -7.28
N ALA A 7 -9.94 6.36 -6.83
CA ALA A 7 -9.34 5.63 -5.72
C ALA A 7 -10.14 5.82 -4.42
N SER A 8 -10.55 7.05 -4.11
CA SER A 8 -11.37 7.35 -2.91
C SER A 8 -12.74 6.67 -2.94
N ARG A 9 -13.35 6.52 -4.13
CA ARG A 9 -14.65 5.83 -4.26
C ARG A 9 -14.50 4.32 -4.10
N LEU A 10 -13.45 3.74 -4.68
CA LEU A 10 -13.14 2.33 -4.52
C LEU A 10 -12.94 1.97 -3.06
N SER A 11 -12.11 2.74 -2.34
CA SER A 11 -11.87 2.52 -0.90
C SER A 11 -13.16 2.67 -0.09
N GLY A 12 -14.00 3.68 -0.38
CA GLY A 12 -15.31 3.84 0.25
C GLY A 12 -16.24 2.64 0.07
N LYS A 13 -16.25 2.03 -1.13
CA LYS A 13 -17.05 0.82 -1.39
C LYS A 13 -16.51 -0.41 -0.68
N LEU A 14 -15.20 -0.60 -0.62
CA LEU A 14 -14.59 -1.70 0.15
C LEU A 14 -14.96 -1.62 1.64
N LEU A 15 -14.92 -0.43 2.23
CA LEU A 15 -15.34 -0.20 3.62
C LEU A 15 -16.84 -0.47 3.85
N GLN A 16 -17.68 -0.31 2.82
CA GLN A 16 -19.10 -0.69 2.85
C GLN A 16 -19.32 -2.20 2.70
N GLY A 17 -18.25 -2.99 2.56
CA GLY A 17 -18.32 -4.44 2.36
C GLY A 17 -18.65 -4.87 0.93
N TRP A 18 -18.34 -4.02 -0.06
CA TRP A 18 -18.41 -4.41 -1.47
C TRP A 18 -17.17 -5.23 -1.85
N CYS A 19 -17.31 -6.12 -2.82
CA CYS A 19 -16.24 -6.94 -3.34
C CYS A 19 -15.74 -6.38 -4.68
N MET A 20 -14.43 -6.24 -4.84
CA MET A 20 -13.81 -5.96 -6.14
C MET A 20 -13.75 -7.26 -6.95
N LEU A 21 -14.21 -7.22 -8.20
CA LEU A 21 -14.23 -8.39 -9.09
C LEU A 21 -12.99 -8.43 -9.98
N ASP A 22 -12.66 -9.63 -10.48
CA ASP A 22 -11.64 -9.86 -11.50
C ASP A 22 -12.12 -9.45 -12.91
N LYS A 23 -12.69 -8.25 -13.01
CA LYS A 23 -13.07 -7.63 -14.28
C LYS A 23 -13.05 -6.12 -14.16
N SER A 24 -12.79 -5.46 -15.28
CA SER A 24 -12.72 -4.01 -15.37
C SER A 24 -13.80 -3.46 -16.30
N CYS A 25 -14.16 -2.20 -16.10
CA CYS A 25 -15.08 -1.49 -16.99
C CYS A 25 -14.47 -1.31 -18.39
N GLU A 26 -15.21 -1.63 -19.44
CA GLU A 26 -14.74 -1.48 -20.83
C GLU A 26 -14.51 -0.01 -21.24
N LYS A 27 -15.18 0.94 -20.58
CA LYS A 27 -15.10 2.38 -20.90
C LYS A 27 -13.91 3.06 -20.22
N CYS A 28 -13.71 2.78 -18.92
CA CYS A 28 -12.75 3.51 -18.08
C CYS A 28 -11.69 2.63 -17.42
N PHE A 29 -11.70 1.32 -17.68
CA PHE A 29 -10.77 0.32 -17.15
C PHE A 29 -10.68 0.23 -15.62
N THR A 30 -11.56 0.93 -14.89
CA THR A 30 -11.67 0.81 -13.44
C THR A 30 -12.24 -0.56 -13.06
N PRO A 31 -11.72 -1.22 -12.01
CA PRO A 31 -12.27 -2.48 -11.51
C PRO A 31 -13.76 -2.39 -11.20
N ILE A 32 -14.51 -3.45 -11.49
CA ILE A 32 -15.93 -3.54 -11.17
C ILE A 32 -16.12 -3.96 -9.71
N MET A 33 -17.02 -3.29 -9.02
CA MET A 33 -17.40 -3.58 -7.63
C MET A 33 -18.74 -4.31 -7.61
N ARG A 34 -18.93 -5.23 -6.65
CA ARG A 34 -20.19 -5.95 -6.42
C ARG A 34 -20.65 -5.79 -4.98
N ASP A 35 -21.94 -5.51 -4.79
CA ASP A 35 -22.55 -5.47 -3.46
C ASP A 35 -23.02 -6.85 -2.98
N LYS A 36 -23.61 -6.88 -1.77
CA LYS A 36 -24.17 -8.10 -1.17
C LYS A 36 -25.39 -8.64 -1.93
N GLU A 37 -26.08 -7.80 -2.70
CA GLU A 37 -27.21 -8.14 -3.55
C GLU A 37 -26.77 -8.59 -4.96
N LYS A 38 -25.47 -8.78 -5.17
CA LYS A 38 -24.85 -9.16 -6.45
C LYS A 38 -25.01 -8.12 -7.56
N LYS A 39 -25.30 -6.86 -7.23
CA LYS A 39 -25.33 -5.73 -8.18
C LYS A 39 -23.90 -5.29 -8.48
N GLU A 40 -23.60 -5.12 -9.76
CA GLU A 40 -22.27 -4.74 -10.23
C GLU A 40 -22.23 -3.27 -10.63
N TYR A 41 -21.18 -2.57 -10.23
CA TYR A 41 -21.06 -1.12 -10.32
C TYR A 41 -19.64 -0.70 -10.68
N CYS A 42 -19.50 0.27 -11.56
CA CYS A 42 -18.21 0.89 -11.88
C CYS A 42 -18.03 2.21 -11.12
N CYS A 43 -16.98 2.33 -10.29
CA CYS A 43 -16.71 3.56 -9.53
C CYS A 43 -16.18 4.73 -10.38
N GLY A 44 -15.57 4.44 -11.54
CA GLY A 44 -15.10 5.43 -12.50
C GLY A 44 -16.27 6.03 -13.29
N CYS A 45 -17.05 5.20 -13.98
CA CYS A 45 -18.24 5.66 -14.71
C CYS A 45 -19.40 6.06 -13.81
N GLN A 46 -19.42 5.60 -12.56
CA GLN A 46 -20.52 5.76 -11.61
C GLN A 46 -21.85 5.13 -12.07
N GLU A 47 -21.76 4.08 -12.88
CA GLU A 47 -22.89 3.40 -13.51
C GLU A 47 -22.99 1.94 -13.02
N PHE A 48 -24.22 1.44 -12.89
CA PHE A 48 -24.46 0.00 -12.70
C PHE A 48 -24.33 -0.73 -14.03
N LEU A 49 -23.78 -1.95 -13.99
CA LEU A 49 -23.74 -2.83 -15.15
C LEU A 49 -25.11 -3.53 -15.23
N ASN A 50 -25.79 -3.38 -16.36
CA ASN A 50 -27.12 -3.98 -16.59
C ASN A 50 -27.05 -5.51 -16.46
N GLN A 51 -27.79 -6.03 -15.48
CA GLN A 51 -27.73 -7.42 -15.04
C GLN A 51 -28.39 -8.34 -16.07
N LYS A 52 -27.66 -9.34 -16.56
CA LYS A 52 -28.29 -10.62 -16.97
C LYS A 52 -28.55 -11.42 -15.68
N PRO A 53 -29.63 -12.21 -15.60
CA PRO A 53 -29.87 -13.10 -14.45
C PRO A 53 -28.64 -13.98 -14.21
N ILE A 54 -28.03 -13.84 -13.04
CA ILE A 54 -26.83 -14.60 -12.68
C ILE A 54 -27.28 -16.03 -12.38
N GLU A 55 -27.05 -16.95 -13.32
CA GLU A 55 -27.07 -18.38 -13.03
C GLU A 55 -26.09 -18.64 -11.87
N LYS A 56 -26.58 -19.29 -10.82
CA LYS A 56 -25.80 -19.62 -9.62
C LYS A 56 -24.65 -20.58 -9.99
N LYS A 57 -23.52 -20.04 -10.44
CA LYS A 57 -22.26 -20.79 -10.43
C LYS A 57 -21.96 -21.08 -8.95
N PRO A 58 -21.73 -22.35 -8.56
CA PRO A 58 -21.45 -22.68 -7.17
C PRO A 58 -20.30 -21.80 -6.70
N GLU A 59 -20.55 -21.06 -5.63
CA GLU A 59 -19.55 -20.26 -4.94
C GLU A 59 -18.36 -21.19 -4.67
N PRO A 60 -17.14 -20.81 -5.06
CA PRO A 60 -15.96 -21.56 -4.66
C PRO A 60 -16.04 -21.63 -3.13
N LYS A 61 -16.12 -22.84 -2.58
CA LYS A 61 -15.94 -23.02 -1.14
C LYS A 61 -14.57 -22.43 -0.86
N LEU A 62 -14.55 -21.24 -0.27
CA LEU A 62 -13.35 -20.65 0.28
C LEU A 62 -12.91 -21.66 1.33
N VAL A 63 -11.97 -22.51 0.95
CA VAL A 63 -11.11 -23.15 1.92
C VAL A 63 -10.48 -21.96 2.61
N VAL A 64 -10.89 -21.72 3.84
CA VAL A 64 -10.13 -20.88 4.75
C VAL A 64 -8.86 -21.69 4.98
N GLU A 65 -7.95 -21.65 4.02
CA GLU A 65 -6.55 -21.93 4.31
C GLU A 65 -6.22 -20.85 5.33
N GLU A 66 -5.99 -21.29 6.57
CA GLU A 66 -5.56 -20.40 7.63
C GLU A 66 -4.45 -19.56 7.03
N VAL A 67 -4.72 -18.26 6.82
CA VAL A 67 -3.69 -17.32 6.40
C VAL A 67 -2.58 -17.54 7.43
N PRO A 68 -1.41 -18.07 7.02
CA PRO A 68 -0.32 -18.32 7.95
C PRO A 68 -0.17 -17.02 8.72
N PRO A 69 -0.12 -17.08 10.07
CA PRO A 69 -0.16 -15.89 10.91
C PRO A 69 0.76 -14.88 10.24
N GLN A 70 0.17 -13.78 9.75
CA GLN A 70 0.90 -12.75 9.01
C GLN A 70 2.22 -12.62 9.71
N ILE A 71 3.34 -12.90 9.02
CA ILE A 71 4.64 -12.98 9.67
C ILE A 71 4.79 -11.63 10.36
N ARG A 72 4.56 -11.61 11.68
CA ARG A 72 4.95 -10.50 12.52
C ARG A 72 6.44 -10.67 12.53
N ILE A 73 7.10 -10.10 11.52
CA ILE A 73 8.52 -9.92 11.57
C ILE A 73 8.67 -8.95 12.73
N ALA A 74 8.85 -9.48 13.93
CA ALA A 74 9.40 -8.69 15.01
C ALA A 74 10.69 -8.13 14.40
N PRO A 75 10.83 -6.79 14.30
CA PRO A 75 12.07 -6.24 13.78
C PRO A 75 13.17 -6.88 14.61
N SER A 76 14.11 -7.55 13.94
CA SER A 76 15.25 -8.13 14.64
C SER A 76 15.86 -7.02 15.52
N ASN A 77 16.48 -7.37 16.65
CA ASN A 77 17.14 -6.34 17.49
C ASN A 77 18.12 -5.47 16.70
N ALA A 78 18.61 -5.94 15.54
CA ALA A 78 19.35 -5.16 14.58
C ALA A 78 18.45 -4.19 13.77
N ALA A 79 17.33 -4.66 13.20
CA ALA A 79 16.38 -3.79 12.49
C ALA A 79 15.79 -2.69 13.39
N PHE A 80 15.46 -3.00 14.64
CA PHE A 80 14.97 -2.01 15.62
C PHE A 80 16.05 -0.99 16.01
N LYS A 81 17.31 -1.42 16.15
CA LYS A 81 18.44 -0.51 16.39
C LYS A 81 18.70 0.41 15.19
N ILE A 82 18.55 -0.11 13.97
CA ILE A 82 18.73 0.67 12.74
C ILE A 82 17.65 1.75 12.64
N GLU A 83 16.38 1.39 12.85
CA GLU A 83 15.25 2.32 12.78
C GLU A 83 15.42 3.48 13.78
N LYS A 84 15.79 3.17 15.03
CA LYS A 84 16.09 4.19 16.06
C LYS A 84 17.33 5.03 15.75
N CYS A 85 18.31 4.49 15.02
CA CYS A 85 19.49 5.24 14.59
C CYS A 85 19.13 6.22 13.45
N ILE A 86 18.28 5.79 12.52
CA ILE A 86 17.79 6.62 11.42
C ILE A 86 17.00 7.82 11.94
N GLU A 87 16.08 7.61 12.88
CA GLU A 87 15.31 8.70 13.51
C GLU A 87 16.24 9.73 14.18
N LYS A 88 17.22 9.25 14.95
CA LYS A 88 18.21 10.12 15.61
C LYS A 88 18.99 10.98 14.61
N TYR A 89 19.44 10.40 13.49
CA TYR A 89 20.19 11.15 12.49
C TYR A 89 19.30 12.10 11.68
N ALA A 90 18.02 11.78 11.49
CA ALA A 90 17.06 12.69 10.88
C ALA A 90 16.83 13.94 11.76
N ASP A 91 16.69 13.75 13.08
CA ASP A 91 16.57 14.87 14.02
C ASP A 91 17.84 15.74 14.03
N GLU A 92 19.02 15.13 14.03
CA GLU A 92 20.30 15.85 13.94
C GLU A 92 20.44 16.64 12.63
N LEU A 93 19.94 16.11 11.50
CA LEU A 93 19.94 16.81 10.21
C LEU A 93 18.94 17.96 10.17
N MET A 94 17.78 17.80 10.80
CA MET A 94 16.76 18.85 10.88
C MET A 94 17.15 19.97 11.86
N ALA A 95 18.09 19.71 12.78
CA ALA A 95 18.64 20.68 13.71
C ALA A 95 19.82 21.51 13.13
N ILE A 96 20.16 21.31 11.85
CA ILE A 96 21.19 22.10 11.16
C ILE A 96 20.57 23.40 10.64
N GLU A 97 20.93 24.52 11.28
CA GLU A 97 20.37 25.86 10.98
C GLU A 97 21.40 26.83 10.35
N SER A 98 22.62 26.40 10.05
CA SER A 98 23.71 27.27 9.54
C SER A 98 24.62 26.59 8.50
N ILE A 99 25.19 27.40 7.60
CA ILE A 99 26.14 26.97 6.54
C ILE A 99 27.45 26.39 7.12
N ASP A 100 27.79 26.67 8.37
CA ASP A 100 28.98 26.10 9.02
C ASP A 100 28.87 24.58 9.31
N ASP A 101 27.67 23.99 9.25
CA ASP A 101 27.45 22.54 9.41
C ASP A 101 27.74 21.70 8.15
N ALA A 102 28.09 22.35 7.02
CA ALA A 102 28.42 21.65 5.77
C ALA A 102 29.62 20.69 5.93
N PHE A 103 30.54 20.93 6.86
CA PHE A 103 31.70 20.05 7.09
C PHE A 103 31.35 18.71 7.73
N ARG A 104 30.26 18.63 8.52
CA ARG A 104 29.80 17.36 9.13
C ARG A 104 29.28 16.38 8.09
N THR A 105 28.76 16.88 6.97
CA THR A 105 28.25 16.03 5.88
C THR A 105 29.36 15.22 5.21
N VAL A 106 30.57 15.78 5.07
CA VAL A 106 31.73 15.08 4.50
C VAL A 106 32.21 13.97 5.42
N GLU A 107 32.25 14.22 6.73
CA GLU A 107 32.64 13.22 7.74
C GLU A 107 31.63 12.06 7.81
N LEU A 108 30.33 12.36 7.64
CA LEU A 108 29.26 11.35 7.58
C LEU A 108 29.36 10.50 6.30
N ILE A 109 29.64 11.09 5.14
CA ILE A 109 29.82 10.37 3.88
C ILE A 109 31.02 9.42 3.95
N GLU A 110 32.11 9.83 4.59
CA GLU A 110 33.31 8.99 4.77
C GLU A 110 33.03 7.79 5.69
N LYS A 111 32.30 8.01 6.79
CA LYS A 111 31.85 6.93 7.67
C LYS A 111 30.95 5.92 6.94
N LEU A 112 30.02 6.40 6.10
CA LEU A 112 29.15 5.53 5.29
C LEU A 112 29.92 4.73 4.23
N SER A 113 30.94 5.33 3.61
CA SER A 113 31.84 4.65 2.66
C SER A 113 32.62 3.51 3.30
N ASN A 114 33.11 3.69 4.53
CA ASN A 114 33.83 2.64 5.26
C ASN A 114 32.92 1.50 5.71
N ILE A 115 31.67 1.78 6.07
CA ILE A 115 30.69 0.72 6.37
C ILE A 115 30.42 -0.13 5.13
N ARG A 116 30.22 0.49 3.96
CA ARG A 116 30.02 -0.24 2.70
C ARG A 116 31.19 -1.18 2.38
N LYS A 117 32.43 -0.76 2.64
CA LYS A 117 33.63 -1.60 2.40
C LYS A 117 33.72 -2.82 3.32
N ASN A 118 33.14 -2.76 4.52
CA ASN A 118 33.15 -3.87 5.48
C ASN A 118 31.98 -4.85 5.28
N LEU A 119 31.03 -4.52 4.40
CA LEU A 119 29.88 -5.37 4.04
C LEU A 119 30.08 -6.12 2.71
N ALA A 120 31.17 -5.84 1.99
CA ALA A 120 31.62 -6.58 0.80
C ALA A 120 32.70 -7.59 1.20
#